data_AF-A0A7R9MLL6-F1
#
_entry.id   AF-A0A7R9MLL6-F1
#
_cell.length_a   1.000
_cell.length_b   1.000
_cell.length_c   1.000
_cell.angle_alpha   90.00
_cell.angle_beta   90.00
_cell.angle_gamma   90.00
#
_symmetry.space_group_name_H-M   'P 1'
#
loop_
_entity.id
_entity.type
_entity.pdbx_description
1 polymer ?
#
loop_
_entity_poly.entity_id
_entity_poly.type
_entity_poly.pdbx_seq_one_letter_code
_entity_poly.pdbx_strand_id
1 'polypeptide(L)' 'MARKTKELYPSPTYVPWVTIDGKFDKKSMALIESNLINFVCLKANPRPIECPNSGATDYLQQNQETVPSSAFEA' A
#
# COMPACT_ATOMS: atom_id res chain seq x y z
N MET A 1 -27.06 7.17 3.65
CA MET A 1 -25.71 6.81 4.14
C MET A 1 -25.70 6.85 5.67
N ALA A 2 -25.13 5.82 6.31
CA ALA A 2 -25.08 5.70 7.77
C ALA A 2 -24.15 6.76 8.41
N ARG A 3 -24.35 7.05 9.71
CA ARG A 3 -23.61 8.09 10.46
C ARG A 3 -22.08 7.91 10.36
N LYS A 4 -21.57 6.70 10.59
CA LYS A 4 -20.12 6.41 10.53
C LYS A 4 -19.49 6.72 9.16
N THR A 5 -20.22 6.51 8.06
CA THR A 5 -19.72 6.82 6.72
C THR A 5 -19.62 8.32 6.47
N LYS A 6 -20.52 9.12 7.06
CA LYS A 6 -20.50 10.59 6.96
C LYS A 6 -19.36 11.23 7.76
N GLU A 7 -18.85 10.52 8.77
CA GLU A 7 -17.76 10.96 9.65
C GLU A 7 -16.37 10.67 9.05
N LEU A 8 -16.30 9.96 7.91
CA LEU A 8 -15.02 9.69 7.22
C LEU A 8 -14.45 10.97 6.60
N TYR A 9 -13.15 11.16 6.77
CA TYR A 9 -12.41 12.26 6.16
C TYR A 9 -11.19 11.75 5.39
N PRO A 10 -11.04 12.11 4.09
CA PRO A 10 -11.98 12.89 3.30
C PRO A 10 -13.28 12.12 3.03
N SER A 11 -14.34 12.85 2.65
CA SER A 11 -15.63 12.25 2.31
C SER A 11 -15.45 11.24 1.17
N PRO A 12 -15.97 10.00 1.31
CA PRO A 12 -15.84 8.99 0.27
C PRO A 12 -16.51 9.43 -1.03
N THR A 13 -15.78 9.33 -2.15
CA THR A 13 -16.31 9.62 -3.49
C THR A 13 -16.76 8.36 -4.24
N TYR A 14 -16.25 7.20 -3.85
CA TYR A 14 -16.63 5.89 -4.37
C TYR A 14 -16.39 4.80 -3.32
N VAL A 15 -16.81 3.57 -3.62
CA VAL A 15 -16.55 2.38 -2.80
C VAL A 15 -15.89 1.29 -3.65
N PRO A 16 -15.01 0.44 -3.08
CA PRO A 16 -14.61 0.37 -1.67
C PRO A 16 -13.80 1.61 -1.21
N TRP A 17 -13.94 1.99 0.07
CA TRP A 17 -13.19 3.10 0.68
C TRP A 17 -12.41 2.56 1.88
N VAL A 18 -11.09 2.47 1.74
CA VAL A 18 -10.22 1.82 2.73
C VAL A 18 -9.35 2.85 3.45
N THR A 19 -9.30 2.75 4.77
CA THR A 19 -8.41 3.53 5.63
C THR A 19 -7.47 2.60 6.38
N ILE A 20 -6.24 3.05 6.60
CA ILE A 20 -5.21 2.34 7.38
C ILE A 20 -4.93 3.20 8.61
N ASP A 21 -5.08 2.61 9.79
CA ASP A 21 -4.96 3.33 11.08
C ASP A 21 -5.81 4.61 11.13
N GLY A 22 -7.01 4.54 10.56
CA GLY A 22 -7.96 5.66 10.49
C GLY A 22 -7.62 6.74 9.47
N LYS A 23 -6.51 6.61 8.71
CA LYS A 23 -6.09 7.58 7.68
C LYS A 23 -6.39 7.07 6.29
N PHE A 24 -6.88 7.97 5.44
CA PHE A 24 -7.03 7.72 4.02
C PHE A 24 -5.77 8.12 3.27
N ASP A 25 -5.25 7.22 2.43
CA ASP A 25 -4.16 7.49 1.50
C ASP A 25 -4.49 6.89 0.13
N LYS A 26 -4.49 7.74 -0.90
CA LYS A 26 -4.86 7.36 -2.26
C LYS A 26 -3.91 6.34 -2.86
N LYS A 27 -2.60 6.42 -2.55
CA LYS A 27 -1.61 5.46 -3.06
C LYS A 27 -1.84 4.08 -2.44
N SER A 28 -1.99 4.04 -1.13
CA SER A 28 -2.27 2.79 -0.41
C SER A 28 -3.60 2.17 -0.85
N MET A 29 -4.64 2.96 -1.08
CA MET A 29 -5.92 2.46 -1.60
C MET A 29 -5.76 1.77 -2.96
N ALA A 30 -5.01 2.36 -3.91
CA ALA A 30 -4.75 1.73 -5.20
C ALA A 30 -3.98 0.40 -5.08
N LEU A 31 -3.05 0.29 -4.13
CA LEU A 31 -2.33 -0.96 -3.85
C LEU A 31 -3.22 -2.01 -3.16
N ILE A 32 -4.14 -1.58 -2.30
CA ILE A 32 -5.09 -2.45 -1.63
C ILE A 32 -6.11 -3.00 -2.63
N GLU A 33 -6.61 -2.16 -3.52
CA GLU A 33 -7.55 -2.55 -4.58
C GLU A 33 -6.93 -3.56 -5.55
N SER A 34 -5.63 -3.43 -5.85
CA SER A 34 -4.93 -4.39 -6.70
C SER A 34 -4.60 -5.69 -5.97
N ASN A 35 -4.06 -5.62 -4.75
CA ASN A 35 -3.71 -6.80 -3.95
C ASN A 35 -3.60 -6.48 -2.45
N LEU A 36 -4.73 -6.61 -1.74
CA LEU A 36 -4.81 -6.41 -0.29
C LEU A 36 -3.84 -7.31 0.49
N ILE A 37 -3.69 -8.59 0.11
CA ILE A 37 -2.83 -9.53 0.84
C ILE A 37 -1.39 -9.05 0.80
N ASN A 38 -0.90 -8.67 -0.38
CA ASN A 38 0.47 -8.21 -0.50
C ASN A 38 0.68 -6.88 0.24
N PHE A 39 -0.28 -5.96 0.18
CA PHE A 39 -0.22 -4.73 0.97
C PHE A 39 -0.08 -4.99 2.47
N VAL A 40 -0.91 -5.88 3.02
CA VAL A 40 -0.86 -6.26 4.45
C VAL A 40 0.48 -6.90 4.79
N CYS A 41 0.99 -7.78 3.93
CA CYS A 41 2.27 -8.44 4.11
C CYS A 41 3.48 -7.49 4.08
N LEU A 42 3.42 -6.42 3.29
CA LEU A 42 4.45 -5.37 3.26
C LEU A 42 4.41 -4.48 4.51
N LYS A 43 3.22 -4.26 5.08
CA LYS A 43 3.04 -3.42 6.27
C LYS A 43 3.24 -4.17 7.59
N ALA A 44 3.01 -5.47 7.59
CA ALA A 44 3.13 -6.28 8.79
C ALA A 44 4.59 -6.40 9.25
N ASN A 45 4.80 -6.16 10.54
CA ASN A 45 6.09 -6.37 11.19
C ASN A 45 5.87 -7.02 12.57
N PRO A 46 6.29 -8.28 12.80
CA PRO A 46 6.97 -9.15 11.84
C PRO A 46 6.04 -9.59 10.69
N ARG A 47 6.63 -9.91 9.54
CA ARG A 47 5.90 -10.42 8.37
C ARG A 47 5.36 -11.84 8.64
N PRO A 48 4.04 -12.09 8.48
CA PRO A 48 3.45 -13.43 8.64
C PRO A 48 4.01 -14.47 7.67
N ILE A 49 4.00 -15.74 8.07
CA ILE A 49 4.52 -16.87 7.27
C ILE A 49 3.64 -17.14 6.05
N GLU A 50 2.36 -16.84 6.16
CA GLU A 50 1.34 -17.00 5.12
C GLU A 50 1.51 -15.99 3.97
N CYS A 51 2.40 -15.01 4.13
CA CYS A 51 2.63 -13.99 3.12
C CYS A 51 3.33 -14.56 1.87
N PRO A 52 2.79 -14.34 0.66
CA PRO A 52 3.33 -14.93 -0.56
C PRO A 52 4.78 -14.47 -0.82
N ASN A 53 5.66 -15.43 -1.11
CA ASN A 53 7.09 -15.19 -1.34
C ASN A 53 7.39 -14.31 -2.56
N SER A 54 6.44 -14.14 -3.48
CA SER A 54 6.58 -13.39 -4.73
C SER A 54 6.24 -11.90 -4.63
N GLY A 55 5.80 -11.39 -3.46
CA GLY A 55 5.27 -10.03 -3.35
C GLY A 55 6.30 -8.89 -3.23
N ALA A 56 7.59 -9.18 -3.10
CA ALA A 56 8.62 -8.16 -2.85
C ALA A 56 9.25 -7.56 -4.12
N THR A 57 9.16 -8.24 -5.27
CA THR A 57 9.89 -7.84 -6.48
C THR A 57 9.19 -6.73 -7.29
N ASP A 58 7.86 -6.67 -7.32
CA ASP A 58 7.15 -5.67 -8.13
C ASP A 58 6.99 -4.29 -7.45
N TYR A 59 7.03 -4.24 -6.11
CA TYR A 59 6.74 -3.01 -5.35
C TYR A 59 7.97 -2.09 -5.22
N LEU A 60 9.18 -2.67 -5.25
CA LEU A 60 10.43 -1.90 -5.21
C LEU A 60 10.78 -1.28 -6.57
N GLN A 61 10.30 -1.85 -7.69
CA GLN A 61 10.56 -1.29 -9.01
C GLN A 61 9.72 -0.05 -9.33
N GLN A 62 8.54 0.14 -8.72
CA GLN A 62 7.71 1.32 -9.00
C GLN A 62 8.06 2.57 -8.16
N ASN A 63 8.90 2.44 -7.14
CA ASN A 63 9.29 3.56 -6.26
C ASN A 63 10.81 3.75 -6.12
N GLN A 64 11.62 3.11 -6.96
CA GLN A 64 13.02 3.50 -7.11
C GLN A 64 13.10 4.72 -8.02
N GLU A 65 13.28 5.90 -7.40
CA GLU A 65 14.04 6.96 -8.04
C GLU A 65 15.34 6.35 -8.60
N THR A 66 15.57 6.57 -9.88
CA THR A 66 16.76 6.20 -10.61
C THR A 66 18.01 6.68 -9.87
N VAL A 67 18.68 5.78 -9.16
CA VAL A 67 20.04 6.04 -8.68
C VAL A 67 20.98 5.72 -9.86
N PRO A 68 21.72 6.69 -10.41
CA PRO A 68 22.60 6.43 -11.54
C PRO A 68 23.70 5.44 -11.13
N SER A 69 23.89 4.43 -11.97
CA SER A 69 24.93 3.42 -11.92
C SER A 69 26.31 4.04 -12.21
N SER A 70 26.80 4.91 -11.32
CA SER A 70 28.16 5.46 -11.43
C SER A 70 28.86 5.61 -10.08
N ALA A 71 28.36 4.97 -9.01
CA ALA A 71 28.95 5.01 -7.68
C ALA A 71 29.55 3.67 -7.22
N PHE A 72 29.70 2.71 -8.13
CA PHE A 72 30.31 1.41 -7.84
C PHE A 72 31.25 1.01 -8.98
N GLU A 73 32.40 1.68 -9.05
CA GLU A 73 33.67 1.09 -9.45
C GLU A 73 34.80 2.07 -9.10
N ALA A 74 35.94 1.47 -8.76
CA ALA A 74 37.05 1.96 -7.95
C ALA A 74 37.88 3.10 -8.57
#